data_AF-A0A1E4JIS6-F1
#
_entry.id   AF-A0A1E4JIS6-F1
#
_cell.length_a   1.000
_cell.length_b   1.000
_cell.length_c   1.000
_cell.angle_alpha   90.00
_cell.angle_beta   90.00
_cell.angle_gamma   90.00
#
_symmetry.space_group_name_H-M   'P 1'
#
loop_
_entity.id
_entity.type
_entity.pdbx_description
1 polymer ?
#
loop_
_entity_poly.entity_id
_entity_poly.type
_entity_poly.pdbx_seq_one_letter_code
_entity_poly.pdbx_strand_id
1 'polypeptide(L)'
;MEAQVIADTALLAQAFARGSAMKRDMLRVEGGVLSPDEFACRARLKVAELDEEPLLWLDIDGERVYPAFQIAGDGLLPGIGAVVEAFAIEEAWMRVNFMLTSDARLGGKRPVDALREGRISEVIEASQAYGEHGAA
;
A
#
# COMPACT_ATOMS: atom_id res chain seq x y z
N MET A 1 -36.42 -17.97 12.24
CA MET A 1 -35.42 -17.84 11.17
C MET A 1 -35.49 -16.40 10.68
N GLU A 2 -34.35 -15.73 10.45
CA GLU A 2 -34.22 -14.36 9.87
C GLU A 2 -34.07 -13.14 10.81
N ALA A 3 -33.19 -13.19 11.82
CA ALA A 3 -32.75 -11.96 12.52
C ALA A 3 -31.22 -11.75 12.59
N GLN A 4 -30.40 -12.68 12.08
CA GLN A 4 -28.95 -12.66 12.28
C GLN A 4 -28.16 -12.02 11.12
N VAL A 5 -28.75 -11.85 9.93
CA VAL A 5 -27.98 -11.48 8.71
C VAL A 5 -27.79 -9.97 8.54
N ILE A 6 -28.65 -9.13 9.13
CA ILE A 6 -28.66 -7.67 8.89
C ILE A 6 -27.61 -6.93 9.76
N ALA A 7 -27.22 -7.50 10.90
CA ALA A 7 -26.27 -6.88 11.83
C ALA A 7 -24.81 -6.92 11.32
N ASP A 8 -24.46 -7.95 10.55
CA ASP A 8 -23.10 -8.16 10.03
C ASP A 8 -22.72 -7.11 8.97
N THR A 9 -23.65 -6.79 8.07
CA THR A 9 -23.40 -5.83 6.98
C THR A 9 -23.20 -4.41 7.51
N ALA A 10 -23.92 -4.02 8.57
CA ALA A 10 -23.79 -2.69 9.19
C ALA A 10 -22.51 -2.57 10.04
N LEU A 11 -22.05 -3.65 10.66
CA LEU A 11 -20.78 -3.68 11.41
C LEU A 11 -19.58 -3.68 10.47
N LEU A 12 -19.63 -4.47 9.39
CA LEU A 12 -18.64 -4.47 8.30
C LEU A 12 -18.60 -3.09 7.64
N ALA A 13 -19.75 -2.51 7.26
CA ALA A 13 -19.81 -1.18 6.65
C ALA A 13 -19.26 -0.07 7.58
N GLN A 14 -19.49 -0.16 8.90
CA GLN A 14 -18.91 0.79 9.87
C GLN A 14 -17.42 0.55 10.14
N ALA A 15 -16.93 -0.68 10.03
CA ALA A 15 -15.51 -1.02 10.10
C ALA A 15 -14.78 -0.56 8.83
N PHE A 16 -15.39 -0.72 7.65
CA PHE A 16 -14.91 -0.14 6.39
C PHE A 16 -14.94 1.38 6.42
N ALA A 17 -16.00 2.02 6.93
CA ALA A 17 -16.10 3.49 6.99
C ALA A 17 -15.08 4.14 7.95
N ARG A 18 -14.83 3.53 9.12
CA ARG A 18 -13.75 3.95 10.03
C ARG A 18 -12.36 3.63 9.47
N GLY A 19 -12.24 2.48 8.82
CA GLY A 19 -11.05 2.07 8.08
C GLY A 19 -10.70 3.08 6.99
N SER A 20 -11.67 3.55 6.20
CA SER A 20 -11.46 4.47 5.08
C SER A 20 -10.97 5.86 5.51
N ALA A 21 -11.42 6.37 6.66
CA ALA A 21 -10.94 7.65 7.18
C ALA A 21 -9.49 7.55 7.71
N MET A 22 -9.19 6.51 8.50
CA MET A 22 -7.83 6.25 9.00
C MET A 22 -6.86 5.94 7.86
N LYS A 23 -7.28 5.14 6.88
CA LYS A 23 -6.51 4.81 5.67
C LYS A 23 -6.21 6.05 4.82
N ARG A 24 -7.19 6.95 4.64
CA ARG A 24 -7.00 8.23 3.94
C ARG A 24 -6.04 9.16 4.69
N ASP A 25 -6.12 9.21 6.02
CA ASP A 25 -5.24 10.03 6.84
C ASP A 25 -3.78 9.52 6.82
N MET A 26 -3.59 8.20 6.90
CA MET A 26 -2.26 7.57 6.75
C MET A 26 -1.60 7.91 5.42
N LEU A 27 -2.35 7.85 4.32
CA LEU A 27 -1.83 8.22 3.00
C LEU A 27 -1.46 9.70 2.94
N ARG A 28 -2.26 10.59 3.54
CA ARG A 28 -2.00 12.04 3.55
C ARG A 28 -0.63 12.38 4.14
N VAL A 29 -0.20 11.68 5.19
CA VAL A 29 1.11 11.90 5.83
C VAL A 29 2.28 11.60 4.89
N GLU A 30 2.11 10.67 3.94
CA GLU A 30 3.14 10.29 2.98
C GLU A 30 2.89 10.85 1.56
N GLY A 31 2.26 12.03 1.49
CA GLY A 31 2.04 12.75 0.23
C GLY A 31 0.74 12.41 -0.49
N GLY A 32 -0.10 11.55 0.09
CA GLY A 32 -1.41 11.20 -0.43
C GLY A 32 -1.39 10.17 -1.55
N VAL A 33 -2.39 10.25 -2.42
CA VAL A 33 -2.51 9.46 -3.64
C VAL A 33 -2.49 10.39 -4.83
N LEU A 34 -1.95 9.92 -5.95
CA LEU A 34 -1.82 10.63 -7.20
C LEU A 34 -2.65 9.93 -8.27
N SER A 35 -3.22 10.71 -9.19
CA SER A 35 -3.79 10.17 -10.42
C SER A 35 -2.70 9.51 -11.30
N PRO A 36 -3.06 8.68 -12.29
CA PRO A 36 -2.09 8.05 -13.19
C PRO A 36 -1.17 9.08 -13.87
N ASP A 37 -1.74 10.17 -14.39
CA ASP A 37 -0.98 11.24 -15.05
C ASP A 37 0.01 11.94 -14.10
N GLU A 38 -0.43 12.28 -12.89
CA GLU A 38 0.42 12.92 -11.89
C GLU A 38 1.55 12.01 -11.42
N PHE A 39 1.26 10.73 -11.17
CA PHE A 39 2.24 9.75 -10.74
C PHE A 39 3.28 9.52 -11.83
N ALA A 40 2.86 9.24 -13.06
CA ALA A 40 3.75 9.03 -14.20
C ALA A 40 4.65 10.26 -14.41
N CYS A 41 4.07 11.46 -14.45
CA CYS A 41 4.83 12.70 -14.61
C CYS A 41 5.92 12.85 -13.55
N ARG A 42 5.58 12.58 -12.27
CA ARG A 42 6.49 12.78 -11.14
C ARG A 42 7.54 11.67 -11.03
N ALA A 43 7.24 10.46 -11.48
CA ALA A 43 8.18 9.35 -11.59
C ALA A 43 9.02 9.38 -12.89
N ARG A 44 8.81 10.39 -13.75
CA ARG A 44 9.40 10.49 -15.12
C ARG A 44 9.10 9.27 -16.00
N LEU A 45 7.92 8.70 -15.85
CA LEU A 45 7.36 7.65 -16.69
C LEU A 45 6.25 8.23 -17.57
N LYS A 46 5.83 7.44 -18.57
CA LYS A 46 4.58 7.61 -19.30
C LYS A 46 3.49 6.82 -18.60
N VAL A 47 2.25 7.28 -18.73
CA VAL A 47 1.08 6.56 -18.17
C VAL A 47 1.01 5.11 -18.65
N ALA A 48 1.38 4.84 -19.90
CA ALA A 48 1.40 3.48 -20.45
C ALA A 48 2.47 2.56 -19.81
N GLU A 49 3.54 3.12 -19.25
CA GLU A 49 4.61 2.36 -18.59
C GLU A 49 4.18 1.93 -17.16
N LEU A 50 3.14 2.55 -16.58
CA LEU A 50 2.65 2.20 -15.23
C LEU A 50 2.09 0.77 -15.12
N ASP A 51 1.57 0.22 -16.22
CA ASP A 51 1.07 -1.16 -16.26
C ASP A 51 2.18 -2.20 -16.42
N GLU A 52 3.36 -1.77 -16.85
CA GLU A 52 4.54 -2.64 -17.00
C GLU A 52 5.37 -2.69 -15.71
N GLU A 53 5.23 -1.68 -14.85
CA GLU A 53 5.95 -1.57 -13.59
C GLU A 53 5.17 -2.24 -12.43
N PRO A 54 5.85 -3.02 -11.56
CA PRO A 54 5.25 -3.58 -10.36
C PRO A 54 5.01 -2.49 -9.30
N LEU A 55 3.87 -1.79 -9.43
CA LEU A 55 3.47 -0.67 -8.58
C LEU A 55 2.27 -1.02 -7.69
N LEU A 56 2.22 -0.40 -6.52
CA LEU A 56 1.02 -0.35 -5.70
C LEU A 56 0.05 0.68 -6.29
N TRP A 57 -1.21 0.28 -6.41
CA TRP A 57 -2.31 1.16 -6.75
C TRP A 57 -3.54 0.76 -5.94
N LEU A 58 -4.47 1.69 -5.79
CA LEU A 58 -5.73 1.50 -5.08
C LEU A 58 -6.88 1.88 -6.01
N ASP A 59 -8.00 1.18 -5.90
CA ASP A 59 -9.28 1.67 -6.39
C ASP A 59 -9.91 2.55 -5.31
N ILE A 60 -10.12 3.82 -5.62
CA ILE A 60 -10.84 4.76 -4.75
C ILE A 60 -11.99 5.32 -5.56
N ASP A 61 -13.21 4.95 -5.18
CA ASP A 61 -14.45 5.44 -5.80
C ASP A 61 -14.49 5.17 -7.32
N GLY A 62 -13.90 4.05 -7.78
CA GLY A 62 -13.82 3.64 -9.18
C GLY A 62 -12.66 4.26 -9.97
N GLU A 63 -11.78 5.02 -9.30
CA GLU A 63 -10.58 5.61 -9.90
C GLU A 63 -9.32 4.89 -9.41
N ARG A 64 -8.45 4.54 -10.36
CA ARG A 64 -7.13 4.00 -10.06
C ARG A 64 -6.20 5.13 -9.64
N VAL A 65 -5.69 5.02 -8.42
CA VAL A 65 -4.76 6.01 -7.85
C VAL A 65 -3.50 5.33 -7.30
N TYR A 66 -2.40 6.06 -7.28
CA TYR A 66 -1.09 5.56 -6.87
C TYR A 66 -0.62 6.27 -5.60
N PRO A 67 -0.30 5.55 -4.52
CA PRO A 67 0.31 6.15 -3.34
C PRO A 67 1.63 6.88 -3.66
N ALA A 68 1.73 8.15 -3.26
CA ALA A 68 2.84 9.03 -3.62
C ALA A 68 4.20 8.59 -3.03
N PHE A 69 4.18 7.82 -1.93
CA PHE A 69 5.40 7.35 -1.25
C PHE A 69 6.30 6.45 -2.11
N GLN A 70 5.76 5.91 -3.21
CA GLN A 70 6.49 5.06 -4.15
C GLN A 70 7.46 5.86 -5.03
N ILE A 71 7.49 7.19 -4.89
CA ILE A 71 8.38 8.08 -5.63
C ILE A 71 9.45 8.62 -4.68
N ALA A 72 10.71 8.63 -5.12
CA ALA A 72 11.83 9.25 -4.44
C ALA A 72 12.62 10.12 -5.43
N GLY A 73 12.76 11.42 -5.12
CA GLY A 73 13.39 12.36 -6.04
C GLY A 73 12.58 12.51 -7.33
N ASP A 74 13.18 12.19 -8.46
CA ASP A 74 12.57 12.26 -9.79
C ASP A 74 12.33 10.88 -10.44
N GLY A 75 12.25 9.83 -9.63
CA GLY A 75 11.95 8.47 -10.09
C GLY A 75 11.27 7.62 -9.01
N LEU A 76 11.12 6.32 -9.30
CA LEU A 76 10.58 5.36 -8.35
C LEU A 76 11.51 5.17 -7.15
N LEU A 77 10.92 4.91 -5.98
CA LEU A 77 11.64 4.56 -4.76
C LEU A 77 12.47 3.29 -5.02
N PRO A 78 13.80 3.33 -4.86
CA PRO A 78 14.65 2.18 -5.14
C PRO A 78 14.19 0.92 -4.40
N GLY A 79 14.04 -0.17 -5.13
CA GLY A 79 13.58 -1.46 -4.59
C GLY A 79 12.07 -1.61 -4.46
N ILE A 80 11.25 -0.59 -4.77
CA ILE A 80 9.79 -0.69 -4.64
C ILE A 80 9.22 -1.84 -5.48
N GLY A 81 9.66 -1.98 -6.73
CA GLY A 81 9.17 -3.02 -7.62
C GLY A 81 9.41 -4.43 -7.08
N ALA A 82 10.64 -4.70 -6.64
CA ALA A 82 11.01 -5.99 -6.05
C ALA A 82 10.21 -6.30 -4.77
N VAL A 83 9.87 -5.28 -3.96
CA VAL A 83 9.01 -5.45 -2.78
C VAL A 83 7.56 -5.76 -3.19
N VAL A 84 7.04 -5.08 -4.22
CA VAL A 84 5.69 -5.31 -4.73
C VAL A 84 5.53 -6.74 -5.25
N GLU A 85 6.51 -7.22 -6.00
CA GLU A 85 6.54 -8.60 -6.52
C GLU A 85 6.71 -9.65 -5.42
N ALA A 86 7.32 -9.27 -4.29
CA ALA A 86 7.60 -10.18 -3.18
C ALA A 86 6.41 -10.39 -2.23
N PHE A 87 5.32 -9.62 -2.33
CA PHE A 87 4.16 -9.83 -1.48
C PHE A 87 3.45 -11.15 -1.80
N ALA A 88 3.24 -11.98 -0.76
CA ALA A 88 2.40 -13.16 -0.85
C ALA A 88 0.89 -12.82 -0.87
N ILE A 89 0.49 -11.72 -0.22
CA ILE A 89 -0.89 -11.26 -0.16
C ILE A 89 -1.24 -10.43 -1.41
N GLU A 90 -2.43 -10.59 -1.98
CA GLU A 90 -2.88 -9.84 -3.17
C GLU A 90 -3.68 -8.57 -2.85
N GLU A 91 -4.18 -8.43 -1.63
CA GLU A 91 -5.05 -7.30 -1.24
C GLU A 91 -4.26 -5.99 -1.18
N ALA A 92 -4.62 -5.05 -2.04
CA ALA A 92 -3.86 -3.82 -2.29
C ALA A 92 -3.77 -2.91 -1.05
N TRP A 93 -4.86 -2.78 -0.27
CA TRP A 93 -4.84 -1.97 0.94
C TRP A 93 -3.93 -2.55 2.01
N MET A 94 -3.87 -3.87 2.16
CA MET A 94 -2.97 -4.52 3.11
C MET A 94 -1.50 -4.32 2.73
N ARG A 95 -1.16 -4.39 1.43
CA ARG A 95 0.18 -4.06 0.94
C ARG A 95 0.57 -2.61 1.23
N VAL A 96 -0.33 -1.66 0.96
CA VAL A 96 -0.12 -0.24 1.30
C VAL A 96 0.01 -0.04 2.80
N ASN A 97 -0.83 -0.69 3.61
CA ASN A 97 -0.79 -0.59 5.06
C ASN A 97 0.55 -1.09 5.62
N PHE A 98 1.07 -2.22 5.11
CA PHE A 98 2.39 -2.71 5.47
C PHE A 98 3.45 -1.64 5.26
N MET A 99 3.49 -1.03 4.08
CA MET A 99 4.49 -0.01 3.73
C MET A 99 4.51 1.18 4.70
N LEU A 100 3.35 1.49 5.28
CA LEU A 100 3.12 2.66 6.13
C LEU A 100 3.10 2.37 7.64
N THR A 101 3.19 1.10 8.04
CA THR A 101 3.12 0.68 9.45
C THR A 101 4.48 0.17 9.92
N SER A 102 4.85 0.48 11.16
CA SER A 102 6.09 -0.07 11.74
C SER A 102 6.07 -1.60 11.74
N ASP A 103 7.17 -2.21 11.32
CA ASP A 103 7.33 -3.66 11.30
C ASP A 103 8.44 -4.10 12.26
N ALA A 104 8.13 -5.07 13.13
CA ALA A 104 9.08 -5.57 14.11
C ALA A 104 10.32 -6.21 13.47
N ARG A 105 10.16 -6.85 12.30
CA ARG A 105 11.25 -7.47 11.53
C ARG A 105 12.21 -6.44 10.97
N LEU A 106 11.76 -5.20 10.80
CA LEU A 106 12.56 -4.06 10.35
C LEU A 106 13.09 -3.20 11.51
N GLY A 107 13.08 -3.72 12.74
CA GLY A 107 13.50 -3.01 13.94
C GLY A 107 12.50 -1.94 14.40
N GLY A 108 11.20 -2.13 14.11
CA GLY A 108 10.14 -1.17 14.45
C GLY A 108 10.03 0.02 13.49
N LYS A 109 10.76 0.00 12.38
CA LYS A 109 10.68 0.99 11.31
C LYS A 109 9.59 0.63 10.30
N ARG A 110 9.06 1.65 9.63
CA ARG A 110 8.14 1.45 8.49
C ARG A 110 8.93 0.95 7.28
N PRO A 111 8.39 0.02 6.47
CA PRO A 111 9.06 -0.44 5.25
C PRO A 111 9.42 0.67 4.27
N VAL A 112 8.57 1.70 4.14
CA VAL A 112 8.88 2.88 3.29
C VAL A 112 10.16 3.60 3.75
N ASP A 113 10.36 3.75 5.06
CA ASP A 113 11.55 4.41 5.59
C ASP A 113 12.78 3.51 5.45
N ALA A 114 12.61 2.20 5.67
CA ALA A 114 13.67 1.22 5.44
C ALA A 114 14.15 1.20 3.99
N LEU A 115 13.24 1.29 3.02
CA LEU A 115 13.59 1.42 1.60
C LEU A 115 14.34 2.73 1.30
N ARG A 116 13.88 3.86 1.87
CA ARG A 116 14.58 5.14 1.75
C ARG A 116 16.01 5.09 2.32
N GLU A 117 16.26 4.25 3.31
CA GLU A 117 17.59 3.98 3.88
C GLU A 117 18.41 2.94 3.07
N GLY A 118 17.85 2.37 2.00
CA GLY A 118 18.53 1.37 1.17
C GLY A 118 18.47 -0.06 1.72
N ARG A 119 17.68 -0.33 2.76
CA ARG A 119 17.51 -1.66 3.37
C ARG A 119 16.55 -2.55 2.58
N ILE A 120 16.82 -2.71 1.28
CA ILE A 120 15.90 -3.33 0.32
C ILE A 120 15.66 -4.80 0.62
N SER A 121 16.72 -5.59 0.85
CA SER A 121 16.60 -7.02 1.12
C SER A 121 15.76 -7.32 2.36
N GLU A 122 15.98 -6.57 3.45
CA GLU A 122 15.20 -6.73 4.69
C GLU A 122 13.71 -6.46 4.45
N VAL A 123 13.37 -5.48 3.62
CA VAL A 123 11.98 -5.15 3.28
C VAL A 123 11.34 -6.24 2.43
N ILE A 124 12.07 -6.81 1.46
CA ILE A 124 11.61 -7.93 0.63
C ILE A 124 11.27 -9.15 1.50
N GLU A 125 12.16 -9.51 2.43
CA GLU A 125 11.93 -10.63 3.35
C GLU A 125 10.71 -10.36 4.25
N ALA A 126 10.56 -9.12 4.75
CA ALA A 126 9.41 -8.74 5.54
C ALA A 126 8.10 -8.75 4.74
N SER A 127 8.11 -8.37 3.45
CA SER A 127 6.90 -8.39 2.59
C SER A 127 6.46 -9.80 2.25
N GLN A 128 7.39 -10.76 2.10
CA GLN A 128 7.08 -12.17 1.84
C GLN A 128 6.33 -12.81 3.01
N ALA A 129 6.81 -12.57 4.23
CA ALA A 129 6.19 -13.10 5.44
C ALA A 129 4.97 -12.27 5.91
N TYR A 130 4.65 -11.15 5.24
CA TYR A 130 3.50 -10.33 5.60
C TYR A 130 2.20 -10.96 5.08
N GLY A 131 1.28 -11.27 6.00
CA GLY A 131 0.03 -11.99 5.71
C GLY A 131 0.01 -13.43 6.22
N GLU A 132 1.16 -13.99 6.63
CA GLU A 132 1.22 -15.32 7.26
C GLU A 132 0.58 -15.37 8.66
N HIS A 133 0.28 -14.21 9.25
CA HIS A 133 -0.39 -14.08 10.56
C HIS A 133 -1.79 -13.47 10.48
N GLY A 134 -2.55 -13.79 9.43
CA GLY A 134 -3.97 -13.41 9.28
C GLY A 134 -4.98 -14.42 9.85
N ALA A 135 -4.55 -15.39 10.64
CA ALA A 135 -5.42 -16.35 11.32
C ALA A 135 -4.92 -16.62 12.75
N ALA A 136 -5.24 -15.74 13.68
CA ALA A 136 -5.27 -16.04 15.12
C ALA A 136 -6.25 -15.10 15.82
#